data_AF-A0A382X0B9-F1
#
_entry.id   AF-A0A382X0B9-F1
#
_cell.length_a   1.000
_cell.length_b   1.000
_cell.length_c   1.000
_cell.angle_alpha   90.00
_cell.angle_beta   90.00
_cell.angle_gamma   90.00
#
_symmetry.space_group_name_H-M   'P 1'
#
loop_
_entity.id
_entity.type
_entity.pdbx_description
1 polymer ?
#
loop_
_entity_poly.entity_id
_entity_poly.type
_entity_poly.pdbx_seq_one_letter_code
_entity_poly.pdbx_strand_id
1 'polypeptide(L)'
;YSWHEETGADWDLNIAERVLQNAVQELISGSPDSEQAIFCQLGDFLHWDGLQAVTPTAKNILDSDGRFEKLTDIALEACLNVVNLLLGKHKKVHVIMAEGNHDLAGSVWLRLIMKRLFSDNKRVTVEDSPFPYYKFCWGNTFLGFHHGHLSRIKQMPGKFYSEFAAEMGQSEYRYLHTGHLHLKEVIEDAGVVVERHPTLNARDAYGARGFSKTIRAAQAITYGKTGGEISRNVVYPRDK
;
A
#
# COMPACT_ATOMS: atom_id res chain seq x y z
N TYR A 1 9.65 -13.41 -4.46
CA TYR A 1 10.22 -14.43 -3.55
C TYR A 1 11.71 -14.46 -3.73
N SER A 2 12.47 -15.01 -2.79
CA SER A 2 13.93 -14.91 -2.90
C SER A 2 14.68 -16.00 -2.16
N TRP A 3 15.90 -16.25 -2.66
CA TRP A 3 16.87 -17.18 -2.09
C TRP A 3 18.10 -16.41 -1.58
N HIS A 4 18.51 -16.72 -0.35
CA HIS A 4 19.54 -15.96 0.36
C HIS A 4 20.86 -15.80 -0.40
N GLU A 5 21.37 -16.87 -1.02
CA GLU A 5 22.67 -16.82 -1.73
C GLU A 5 22.66 -15.85 -2.90
N GLU A 6 21.50 -15.67 -3.55
CA GLU A 6 21.37 -14.79 -4.71
C GLU A 6 21.03 -13.36 -4.31
N THR A 7 20.05 -13.18 -3.43
CA THR A 7 19.46 -11.85 -3.18
C THR A 7 19.94 -11.22 -1.87
N GLY A 8 20.54 -12.02 -0.99
CA GLY A 8 20.95 -11.65 0.36
C GLY A 8 19.90 -11.90 1.44
N ALA A 9 18.72 -12.46 1.10
CA ALA A 9 17.68 -12.83 2.06
C ALA A 9 16.77 -13.95 1.51
N ASP A 10 16.28 -14.83 2.38
CA ASP A 10 15.18 -15.73 2.02
C ASP A 10 13.84 -15.00 2.13
N TRP A 11 12.93 -15.29 1.19
CA TRP A 11 11.59 -14.71 1.19
C TRP A 11 10.57 -15.67 0.57
N ASP A 12 9.79 -16.30 1.45
CA ASP A 12 8.65 -17.16 1.14
C ASP A 12 7.34 -16.55 1.68
N LEU A 13 6.20 -17.22 1.45
CA LEU A 13 4.91 -16.75 1.96
C LEU A 13 4.84 -16.67 3.49
N ASN A 14 5.51 -17.59 4.21
CA ASN A 14 5.49 -17.61 5.68
C ASN A 14 6.28 -16.42 6.27
N ILE A 15 7.41 -16.07 5.65
CA ILE A 15 8.20 -14.89 6.01
C ILE A 15 7.39 -13.63 5.70
N ALA A 16 6.79 -13.55 4.50
CA ALA A 16 6.00 -12.39 4.09
C ALA A 16 4.83 -12.12 5.05
N GLU A 17 4.07 -13.16 5.41
CA GLU A 17 2.95 -13.06 6.35
C GLU A 17 3.42 -12.59 7.72
N ARG A 18 4.43 -13.23 8.30
CA ARG A 18 4.97 -12.87 9.62
C ARG A 18 5.50 -11.44 9.65
N VAL A 19 6.25 -11.02 8.63
CA VAL A 19 6.80 -9.67 8.53
C VAL A 19 5.68 -8.64 8.43
N LEU A 20 4.66 -8.89 7.61
CA LEU A 20 3.51 -8.01 7.48
C LEU A 20 2.73 -7.88 8.80
N GLN A 21 2.40 -9.01 9.44
CA GLN A 21 1.68 -9.03 10.71
C GLN A 21 2.43 -8.27 11.81
N ASN A 22 3.73 -8.54 11.97
CA ASN A 22 4.57 -7.87 12.96
C ASN A 22 4.65 -6.35 12.70
N ALA A 23 4.89 -5.95 11.44
CA ALA A 23 4.99 -4.55 11.05
C ALA A 23 3.68 -3.81 11.31
N VAL A 24 2.54 -4.38 10.91
CA VAL A 24 1.21 -3.78 11.11
C VAL A 24 0.90 -3.64 12.59
N GLN A 25 1.12 -4.68 13.41
CA GLN A 25 0.87 -4.61 14.85
C GLN A 25 1.70 -3.52 15.52
N GLU A 26 2.98 -3.42 15.17
CA GLU A 26 3.89 -2.41 15.73
C GLU A 26 3.50 -1.00 15.28
N LEU A 27 3.16 -0.81 14.00
CA LEU A 27 2.67 0.46 13.49
C LEU A 27 1.37 0.90 14.16
N ILE A 28 0.39 -0.01 14.27
CA ILE A 28 -0.89 0.29 14.91
C ILE A 28 -0.65 0.64 16.37
N SER A 29 0.14 -0.16 17.10
CA SER A 29 0.43 0.05 18.52
C SER A 29 1.16 1.36 18.77
N GLY A 30 2.15 1.70 17.95
CA GLY A 30 2.95 2.92 18.08
C GLY A 30 2.24 4.21 17.63
N SER A 31 1.15 4.09 16.87
CA SER A 31 0.40 5.26 16.37
C SER A 31 -0.61 5.78 17.39
N PRO A 32 -0.98 7.07 17.38
CA PRO A 32 -1.99 7.60 18.30
C PRO A 32 -3.37 7.00 17.99
N ASP A 33 -4.24 6.93 19.00
CA ASP A 33 -5.66 6.68 18.78
C ASP A 33 -6.24 7.78 17.89
N SER A 34 -7.10 7.38 16.94
CA SER A 34 -7.66 8.32 15.96
C SER A 34 -9.13 8.07 15.68
N GLU A 35 -9.82 9.13 15.26
CA GLU A 35 -11.22 9.04 14.79
C GLU A 35 -11.33 8.20 13.51
N GLN A 36 -10.32 8.29 12.65
CA GLN A 36 -10.27 7.63 11.36
C GLN A 36 -8.89 7.00 11.15
N ALA A 37 -8.87 5.71 10.81
CA ALA A 37 -7.71 5.06 10.23
C ALA A 37 -7.91 4.85 8.74
N ILE A 38 -6.82 4.84 7.98
CA ILE A 38 -6.80 4.45 6.57
C ILE A 38 -5.89 3.23 6.45
N PHE A 39 -6.45 2.10 6.04
CA PHE A 39 -5.66 1.00 5.54
C PHE A 39 -5.47 1.18 4.04
N CYS A 40 -4.32 1.71 3.64
CA CYS A 40 -3.96 1.81 2.24
C CYS A 40 -2.98 0.70 1.86
N GLN A 41 -3.51 -0.39 1.31
CA GLN A 41 -2.72 -1.30 0.50
C GLN A 41 -2.43 -0.57 -0.81
N LEU A 42 -1.15 -0.25 -1.08
CA LEU A 42 -0.74 0.68 -2.13
C LEU A 42 -0.34 -0.03 -3.45
N GLY A 43 -1.09 -1.07 -3.87
CA GLY A 43 -0.87 -1.85 -5.10
C GLY A 43 0.26 -2.88 -5.00
N ASP A 44 0.33 -3.80 -5.95
CA ASP A 44 1.27 -4.93 -5.99
C ASP A 44 1.21 -5.78 -4.71
N PHE A 45 0.00 -6.03 -4.20
CA PHE A 45 -0.15 -6.88 -3.02
C PHE A 45 0.14 -8.34 -3.37
N LEU A 46 -0.37 -8.77 -4.52
CA LEU A 46 -0.03 -10.07 -5.08
C LEU A 46 1.23 -9.93 -5.93
N HIS A 47 2.20 -10.80 -5.70
CA HIS A 47 3.44 -10.76 -6.47
C HIS A 47 3.21 -11.10 -7.96
N TRP A 48 2.20 -11.92 -8.26
CA TRP A 48 1.77 -12.27 -9.63
C TRP A 48 0.24 -12.45 -9.67
N ASP A 49 -0.34 -12.46 -10.87
CA ASP A 49 -1.78 -12.34 -11.08
C ASP A 49 -2.34 -13.38 -12.05
N GLY A 50 -2.56 -14.58 -11.52
CA GLY A 50 -3.12 -15.73 -12.24
C GLY A 50 -2.38 -17.04 -11.97
N LEU A 51 -2.74 -18.09 -12.70
CA LEU A 51 -2.14 -19.42 -12.50
C LEU A 51 -0.68 -19.52 -12.96
N GLN A 52 -0.24 -18.61 -13.84
CA GLN A 52 1.14 -18.51 -14.27
C GLN A 52 1.85 -17.41 -13.48
N ALA A 53 3.02 -17.71 -12.93
CA ALA A 53 3.85 -16.76 -12.20
C ALA A 53 4.59 -15.82 -13.16
N VAL A 54 3.85 -14.91 -13.79
CA VAL A 54 4.38 -13.88 -14.70
C VAL A 54 3.73 -12.53 -14.44
N THR A 55 4.41 -11.43 -14.77
CA THR A 55 3.75 -10.12 -14.77
C THR A 55 2.62 -10.08 -15.81
N PRO A 56 1.45 -9.52 -15.48
CA PRO A 56 0.28 -9.62 -16.36
C PRO A 56 0.49 -8.95 -17.71
N THR A 57 1.21 -7.82 -17.76
CA THR A 57 1.44 -7.05 -18.99
C THR A 57 2.70 -7.49 -19.74
N ALA A 58 3.86 -7.49 -19.08
CA ALA A 58 5.15 -7.73 -19.74
C ALA A 58 5.52 -9.22 -19.84
N LYS A 59 4.79 -10.11 -19.16
CA LYS A 59 5.03 -11.56 -19.12
C LYS A 59 6.43 -11.93 -18.62
N ASN A 60 7.03 -11.08 -17.79
CA ASN A 60 8.28 -11.40 -17.10
C ASN A 60 8.03 -12.56 -16.15
N ILE A 61 8.86 -13.60 -16.20
CA ILE A 61 8.80 -14.71 -15.25
C ILE A 61 9.18 -14.16 -13.88
N LEU A 62 8.36 -14.51 -12.88
CA LEU A 62 8.56 -14.11 -11.50
C LEU A 62 8.97 -15.32 -10.68
N ASP A 63 9.83 -15.09 -9.70
CA ASP A 63 10.02 -16.05 -8.62
C ASP A 63 8.65 -16.30 -7.97
N SER A 64 8.34 -17.53 -7.58
CA SER A 64 7.07 -17.87 -6.94
C SER A 64 7.26 -18.89 -5.82
N ASP A 65 6.48 -18.75 -4.76
CA ASP A 65 6.34 -19.76 -3.71
C ASP A 65 4.90 -20.26 -3.70
N GLY A 66 4.71 -21.56 -3.98
CA GLY A 66 3.40 -22.20 -3.96
C GLY A 66 2.52 -21.96 -5.19
N ARG A 67 1.20 -22.01 -4.98
CA ARG A 67 0.17 -21.88 -6.03
C ARG A 67 -0.58 -20.57 -5.85
N PHE A 68 -1.20 -20.08 -6.92
CA PHE A 68 -1.96 -18.82 -6.88
C PHE A 68 -3.07 -18.87 -5.82
N GLU A 69 -3.76 -20.00 -5.68
CA GLU A 69 -4.77 -20.22 -4.63
C GLU A 69 -4.21 -19.94 -3.22
N LYS A 70 -3.03 -20.49 -2.90
CA LYS A 70 -2.37 -20.28 -1.60
C LYS A 70 -2.01 -18.80 -1.39
N LEU A 71 -1.47 -18.14 -2.43
CA LEU A 71 -1.15 -16.72 -2.37
C LEU A 71 -2.40 -15.87 -2.13
N THR A 72 -3.48 -16.13 -2.87
CA THR A 72 -4.72 -15.35 -2.76
C THR A 72 -5.42 -15.54 -1.41
N ASP A 73 -5.37 -16.74 -0.84
CA ASP A 73 -5.96 -17.06 0.47
C ASP A 73 -5.24 -16.29 1.59
N ILE A 74 -3.90 -16.40 1.64
CA ILE A 74 -3.08 -15.67 2.62
C ILE A 74 -3.22 -14.15 2.46
N ALA A 75 -3.27 -13.67 1.21
CA ALA A 75 -3.46 -12.24 0.95
C ALA A 75 -4.80 -11.73 1.51
N LEU A 76 -5.90 -12.44 1.24
CA LEU A 76 -7.21 -12.07 1.75
C LEU A 76 -7.23 -12.09 3.30
N GLU A 77 -6.71 -13.16 3.91
CA GLU A 77 -6.63 -13.28 5.36
C GLU A 77 -5.82 -12.13 5.98
N ALA A 78 -4.65 -11.81 5.41
CA ALA A 78 -3.82 -10.71 5.88
C ALA A 78 -4.56 -9.37 5.83
N CYS A 79 -5.25 -9.06 4.72
CA CYS A 79 -6.04 -7.84 4.60
C CYS A 79 -7.17 -7.77 5.64
N LEU A 80 -7.88 -8.87 5.90
CA LEU A 80 -8.94 -8.94 6.90
C LEU A 80 -8.40 -8.72 8.31
N ASN A 81 -7.27 -9.35 8.63
CA ASN A 81 -6.61 -9.21 9.93
C ASN A 81 -6.18 -7.75 10.18
N VAL A 82 -5.63 -7.06 9.18
CA VAL A 82 -5.26 -5.63 9.31
C VAL A 82 -6.48 -4.78 9.64
N VAL A 83 -7.60 -4.96 8.92
CA VAL A 83 -8.82 -4.17 9.18
C VAL A 83 -9.36 -4.43 10.58
N ASN A 84 -9.35 -5.68 11.05
CA ASN A 84 -9.79 -6.04 12.39
C ASN A 84 -8.90 -5.43 13.48
N LEU A 85 -7.58 -5.45 13.30
CA LEU A 85 -6.64 -4.81 14.23
C LEU A 85 -6.88 -3.29 14.30
N LEU A 86 -7.10 -2.64 13.15
CA LEU A 86 -7.41 -1.21 13.11
C LEU A 86 -8.76 -0.89 13.77
N LEU A 87 -9.79 -1.72 13.59
CA LEU A 87 -11.09 -1.56 14.26
C LEU A 87 -11.00 -1.74 15.78
N GLY A 88 -10.03 -2.51 16.26
CA GLY A 88 -9.73 -2.67 17.69
C GLY A 88 -9.23 -1.37 18.34
N LYS A 89 -8.62 -0.46 17.57
CA LYS A 89 -8.01 0.78 18.08
C LYS A 89 -8.75 2.06 17.65
N HIS A 90 -9.16 2.17 16.39
CA HIS A 90 -9.64 3.41 15.78
C HIS A 90 -11.16 3.39 15.58
N LYS A 91 -11.84 4.54 15.68
CA LYS A 91 -13.32 4.59 15.61
C LYS A 91 -13.87 4.17 14.24
N LYS A 92 -13.22 4.56 13.15
CA LYS A 92 -13.57 4.18 11.78
C LYS A 92 -12.33 3.75 11.01
N VAL A 93 -12.53 2.88 10.02
CA VAL A 93 -11.48 2.42 9.10
C VAL A 93 -11.94 2.65 7.67
N HIS A 94 -11.09 3.29 6.88
CA HIS A 94 -11.27 3.43 5.44
C HIS A 94 -10.25 2.54 4.75
N VAL A 95 -10.71 1.66 3.87
CA VAL A 95 -9.90 0.63 3.24
C VAL A 95 -9.71 0.98 1.77
N ILE A 96 -8.45 1.04 1.34
CA ILE A 96 -8.05 1.23 -0.04
C ILE A 96 -7.25 0.00 -0.45
N MET A 97 -7.75 -0.71 -1.45
CA MET A 97 -7.05 -1.78 -2.16
C MET A 97 -6.66 -1.23 -3.52
N ALA A 98 -5.46 -0.64 -3.60
CA ALA A 98 -5.02 0.01 -4.82
C ALA A 98 -4.61 -1.01 -5.88
N GLU A 99 -4.73 -0.62 -7.14
CA GLU A 99 -4.26 -1.41 -8.27
C GLU A 99 -2.74 -1.25 -8.38
N GLY A 100 -2.01 -2.35 -8.55
CA GLY A 100 -0.63 -2.34 -9.00
C GLY A 100 -0.44 -3.03 -10.35
N ASN A 101 0.75 -2.93 -10.92
CA ASN A 101 1.06 -3.54 -12.21
C ASN A 101 1.33 -5.06 -12.12
N HIS A 102 1.52 -5.59 -10.91
CA HIS A 102 1.64 -7.03 -10.67
C HIS A 102 0.29 -7.70 -10.47
N ASP A 103 -0.76 -6.97 -10.09
CA ASP A 103 -2.04 -7.51 -9.63
C ASP A 103 -3.27 -6.79 -10.21
N LEU A 104 -3.29 -6.55 -11.53
CA LEU A 104 -4.37 -5.84 -12.21
C LEU A 104 -5.77 -6.46 -12.01
N ALA A 105 -5.90 -7.78 -12.16
CA ALA A 105 -7.16 -8.50 -11.92
C ALA A 105 -7.33 -8.82 -10.43
N GLY A 106 -6.27 -9.26 -9.76
CA GLY A 106 -6.28 -9.57 -8.33
C GLY A 106 -6.73 -8.42 -7.45
N SER A 107 -6.26 -7.20 -7.71
CA SER A 107 -6.65 -5.99 -6.96
C SER A 107 -8.13 -5.64 -7.14
N VAL A 108 -8.70 -5.87 -8.34
CA VAL A 108 -10.15 -5.70 -8.58
C VAL A 108 -10.94 -6.67 -7.71
N TRP A 109 -10.58 -7.96 -7.71
CA TRP A 109 -11.25 -8.96 -6.89
C TRP A 109 -11.12 -8.66 -5.39
N LEU A 110 -9.91 -8.33 -4.93
CA LEU A 110 -9.65 -8.01 -3.54
C LEU A 110 -10.49 -6.81 -3.07
N ARG A 111 -10.56 -5.74 -3.87
CA ARG A 111 -11.41 -4.56 -3.59
C ARG A 111 -12.88 -4.92 -3.46
N LEU A 112 -13.42 -5.70 -4.41
CA LEU A 112 -14.83 -6.11 -4.39
C LEU A 112 -15.16 -7.05 -3.22
N ILE A 113 -14.25 -7.98 -2.91
CA ILE A 113 -14.39 -8.90 -1.77
C ILE A 113 -14.40 -8.10 -0.47
N MET A 114 -13.44 -7.21 -0.25
CA MET A 114 -13.37 -6.38 0.97
C MET A 114 -14.62 -5.51 1.12
N LYS A 115 -15.10 -4.88 0.03
CA LYS A 115 -16.35 -4.12 0.03
C LYS A 115 -17.54 -4.98 0.46
N ARG A 116 -17.65 -6.20 -0.07
CA ARG A 116 -18.75 -7.10 0.25
C ARG A 116 -18.69 -7.60 1.69
N LEU A 117 -17.52 -8.00 2.16
CA LEU A 117 -17.31 -8.52 3.52
C LEU A 117 -17.61 -7.49 4.60
N PHE A 118 -17.30 -6.21 4.36
CA PHE A 118 -17.54 -5.13 5.33
C PHE A 118 -18.83 -4.34 5.09
N SER A 119 -19.69 -4.77 4.16
CA SER A 119 -20.89 -4.00 3.75
C SER A 119 -21.88 -3.70 4.89
N ASP A 120 -21.97 -4.58 5.89
CA ASP A 120 -22.85 -4.39 7.06
C ASP A 120 -22.15 -3.67 8.23
N ASN A 121 -20.84 -3.45 8.16
CA ASN A 121 -20.08 -2.80 9.22
C ASN A 121 -20.03 -1.28 9.01
N LYS A 122 -20.88 -0.55 9.76
CA LYS A 122 -20.97 0.93 9.70
C LYS A 122 -19.69 1.69 10.09
N ARG A 123 -18.69 1.01 10.66
CA ARG A 123 -17.38 1.60 11.02
C ARG A 123 -16.36 1.46 9.90
N VAL A 124 -16.64 0.67 8.87
CA VAL A 124 -15.72 0.43 7.76
C VAL A 124 -16.30 1.03 6.48
N THR A 125 -15.47 1.77 5.75
CA THR A 125 -15.74 2.14 4.36
C THR A 125 -14.66 1.54 3.48
N VAL A 126 -15.03 1.10 2.29
CA VAL A 126 -14.10 0.54 1.30
C VAL A 126 -14.18 1.40 0.06
N GLU A 127 -13.03 1.90 -0.39
CA GLU A 127 -12.88 2.57 -1.67
C GLU A 127 -13.12 1.56 -2.79
N ASP A 128 -14.12 1.82 -3.62
CA ASP A 128 -14.61 0.90 -4.66
C ASP A 128 -14.48 1.45 -6.08
N SER A 129 -13.88 2.64 -6.22
CA SER A 129 -13.61 3.27 -7.50
C SER A 129 -12.81 2.32 -8.41
N PRO A 130 -13.24 2.13 -9.67
CA PRO A 130 -12.44 1.45 -10.68
C PRO A 130 -11.32 2.34 -11.24
N PHE A 131 -11.32 3.64 -10.93
CA PHE A 131 -10.28 4.56 -11.35
C PHE A 131 -9.10 4.46 -10.38
N PRO A 132 -7.87 4.10 -10.83
CA PRO A 132 -6.75 3.72 -9.96
C PRO A 132 -6.06 4.90 -9.26
N TYR A 133 -6.76 6.03 -9.10
CA TYR A 133 -6.33 7.19 -8.33
C TYR A 133 -7.35 7.40 -7.22
N TYR A 134 -6.92 7.21 -5.98
CA TYR A 134 -7.79 7.21 -4.81
C TYR A 134 -7.57 8.45 -3.98
N LYS A 135 -8.59 8.89 -3.25
CA LYS A 135 -8.49 10.07 -2.40
C LYS A 135 -9.20 9.89 -1.06
N PHE A 136 -8.71 10.60 -0.06
CA PHE A 136 -9.37 10.77 1.22
C PHE A 136 -9.20 12.20 1.70
N CYS A 137 -10.31 12.86 2.04
CA CYS A 137 -10.30 14.24 2.54
C CYS A 137 -10.57 14.25 4.04
N TRP A 138 -9.74 14.97 4.79
CA TRP A 138 -9.81 15.09 6.24
C TRP A 138 -9.68 16.54 6.68
N GLY A 139 -10.81 17.25 6.77
CA GLY A 139 -10.79 18.70 6.99
C GLY A 139 -10.07 19.42 5.85
N ASN A 140 -9.04 20.18 6.17
CA ASN A 140 -8.16 20.90 5.24
C ASN A 140 -6.98 20.04 4.75
N THR A 141 -7.00 18.72 4.98
CA THR A 141 -5.94 17.80 4.54
C THR A 141 -6.46 16.86 3.45
N PHE A 142 -5.83 16.91 2.28
CA PHE A 142 -6.03 15.98 1.18
C PHE A 142 -4.99 14.88 1.22
N LEU A 143 -5.44 13.63 1.12
CA LEU A 143 -4.59 12.45 0.93
C LEU A 143 -4.95 11.81 -0.40
N GLY A 144 -3.96 11.61 -1.26
CA GLY A 144 -4.12 10.91 -2.54
C GLY A 144 -3.23 9.67 -2.61
N PHE A 145 -3.70 8.63 -3.29
CA PHE A 145 -3.01 7.35 -3.36
C PHE A 145 -3.03 6.83 -4.79
N HIS A 146 -1.86 6.43 -5.29
CA HIS A 146 -1.71 5.74 -6.57
C HIS A 146 -0.41 4.93 -6.56
N HIS A 147 -0.46 3.67 -7.00
CA HIS A 147 0.67 2.75 -6.87
C HIS A 147 1.96 3.24 -7.55
N GLY A 148 1.85 3.91 -8.70
CA GLY A 148 2.97 4.58 -9.39
C GLY A 148 3.27 4.02 -10.79
N HIS A 149 2.58 2.94 -11.18
CA HIS A 149 2.78 2.28 -12.48
C HIS A 149 2.25 3.08 -13.68
N LEU A 150 1.18 3.86 -13.50
CA LEU A 150 0.59 4.70 -14.56
C LEU A 150 0.98 6.19 -14.49
N SER A 151 1.56 6.64 -13.37
CA SER A 151 1.94 8.03 -13.15
C SER A 151 3.16 8.07 -12.25
N ARG A 152 4.27 8.60 -12.79
CA ARG A 152 5.53 8.72 -12.05
C ARG A 152 5.40 9.81 -11.00
N ILE A 153 6.19 9.72 -9.92
CA ILE A 153 6.13 10.62 -8.76
C ILE A 153 6.04 12.12 -9.13
N LYS A 154 6.87 12.59 -10.09
CA LYS A 154 6.88 14.00 -10.54
C LYS A 154 5.65 14.43 -11.35
N GLN A 155 4.88 13.50 -11.88
CA GLN A 155 3.66 13.76 -12.67
C GLN A 155 2.40 13.73 -11.78
N MET A 156 2.50 13.13 -10.60
CA MET A 156 1.36 12.92 -9.72
C MET A 156 0.66 14.23 -9.29
N PRO A 157 1.36 15.33 -8.92
CA PRO A 157 0.68 16.56 -8.54
C PRO A 157 -0.26 17.06 -9.64
N GLY A 158 0.23 17.21 -10.88
CA GLY A 158 -0.58 17.63 -12.02
C GLY A 158 -1.74 16.67 -12.32
N LYS A 159 -1.51 15.36 -12.20
CA LYS A 159 -2.57 14.36 -12.39
C LYS A 159 -3.66 14.49 -11.32
N PHE A 160 -3.32 14.60 -10.04
CA PHE A 160 -4.29 14.74 -8.97
C PHE A 160 -5.02 16.09 -9.01
N TYR A 161 -4.36 17.18 -9.40
CA TYR A 161 -5.05 18.45 -9.64
C TYR A 161 -6.05 18.36 -10.79
N SER A 162 -5.73 17.63 -11.86
CA SER A 162 -6.66 17.45 -12.99
C SER A 162 -7.91 16.65 -12.60
N GLU A 163 -7.78 15.62 -11.77
CA GLU A 163 -8.88 14.71 -11.44
C GLU A 163 -9.68 15.17 -10.20
N PHE A 164 -9.02 15.84 -9.25
CA PHE A 164 -9.56 16.18 -7.93
C PHE A 164 -9.36 17.66 -7.59
N ALA A 165 -9.49 18.52 -8.61
CA ALA A 165 -9.26 19.96 -8.50
C ALA A 165 -10.03 20.60 -7.33
N ALA A 166 -11.29 20.22 -7.12
CA ALA A 166 -12.13 20.78 -6.07
C ALA A 166 -11.62 20.42 -4.67
N GLU A 167 -11.35 19.14 -4.42
CA GLU A 167 -10.86 18.68 -3.12
C GLU A 167 -9.45 19.20 -2.82
N MET A 168 -8.58 19.19 -3.84
CA MET A 168 -7.25 19.77 -3.76
C MET A 168 -7.34 21.28 -3.49
N GLY A 169 -8.23 22.01 -4.17
CA GLY A 169 -8.40 23.46 -3.99
C GLY A 169 -8.91 23.84 -2.60
N GLN A 170 -9.76 23.00 -1.99
CA GLN A 170 -10.30 23.22 -0.64
C GLN A 170 -9.33 22.87 0.49
N SER A 171 -8.29 22.07 0.20
CA SER A 171 -7.34 21.60 1.19
C SER A 171 -6.14 22.53 1.30
N GLU A 172 -5.64 22.77 2.50
CA GLU A 172 -4.40 23.52 2.72
C GLU A 172 -3.18 22.60 2.59
N TYR A 173 -3.29 21.39 3.15
CA TYR A 173 -2.25 20.37 3.14
C TYR A 173 -2.60 19.27 2.15
N ARG A 174 -1.64 18.90 1.29
CA ARG A 174 -1.86 17.93 0.21
C ARG A 174 -0.71 16.93 0.21
N TYR A 175 -1.04 15.66 0.46
CA TYR A 175 -0.10 14.56 0.46
C TYR A 175 -0.52 13.52 -0.57
N LEU A 176 0.42 13.10 -1.39
CA LEU A 176 0.24 12.02 -2.35
C LEU A 176 1.18 10.88 -2.00
N HIS A 177 0.65 9.67 -2.03
CA HIS A 177 1.35 8.45 -1.64
C HIS A 177 1.50 7.52 -2.82
N THR A 178 2.71 7.00 -3.01
CA THR A 178 3.03 6.08 -4.09
C THR A 178 3.99 4.97 -3.67
N GLY A 179 4.15 3.94 -4.51
CA GLY A 179 4.95 2.74 -4.25
C GLY A 179 5.78 2.36 -5.49
N HIS A 180 5.58 1.13 -5.97
CA HIS A 180 6.14 0.57 -7.21
C HIS A 180 7.67 0.33 -7.23
N LEU A 181 8.49 1.36 -7.01
CA LEU A 181 9.96 1.27 -7.19
C LEU A 181 10.74 0.83 -5.93
N HIS A 182 10.04 0.44 -4.86
CA HIS A 182 10.62 -0.15 -3.63
C HIS A 182 11.75 0.68 -2.98
N LEU A 183 11.74 1.99 -3.19
CA LEU A 183 12.75 2.91 -2.67
C LEU A 183 12.08 4.19 -2.18
N LYS A 184 12.57 4.72 -1.07
CA LYS A 184 12.01 5.94 -0.48
C LYS A 184 12.43 7.18 -1.26
N GLU A 185 11.47 7.98 -1.69
CA GLU A 185 11.70 9.29 -2.31
C GLU A 185 10.59 10.23 -1.83
N VAL A 186 10.95 11.47 -1.48
CA VAL A 186 9.99 12.53 -1.17
C VAL A 186 10.31 13.70 -2.07
N ILE A 187 9.30 14.19 -2.77
CA ILE A 187 9.38 15.44 -3.52
C ILE A 187 8.27 16.38 -3.05
N GLU A 188 8.50 17.67 -3.24
CA GLU A 188 7.47 18.68 -3.04
C GLU A 188 7.39 19.51 -4.31
N ASP A 189 6.18 19.61 -4.87
CA ASP A 189 5.92 20.37 -6.09
C ASP A 189 4.47 20.89 -6.08
N ALA A 190 4.27 22.10 -6.61
CA ALA A 190 2.95 22.75 -6.69
C ALA A 190 2.13 22.73 -5.37
N GLY A 191 2.80 22.88 -4.22
CA GLY A 191 2.15 22.85 -2.90
C GLY A 191 1.63 21.47 -2.48
N VAL A 192 2.24 20.41 -3.03
CA VAL A 192 1.89 19.02 -2.77
C VAL A 192 3.16 18.25 -2.39
N VAL A 193 3.12 17.53 -1.27
CA VAL A 193 4.17 16.57 -0.90
C VAL A 193 3.81 15.22 -1.51
N VAL A 194 4.74 14.62 -2.26
CA VAL A 194 4.59 13.28 -2.81
C VAL A 194 5.63 12.36 -2.17
N GLU A 195 5.20 11.34 -1.43
CA GLU A 195 6.06 10.34 -0.80
C GLU A 195 5.91 9.00 -1.51
N ARG A 196 7.02 8.48 -2.06
CA ARG A 196 7.14 7.08 -2.43
C ARG A 196 7.59 6.29 -1.22
N HIS A 197 6.76 5.33 -0.83
CA HIS A 197 7.04 4.44 0.28
C HIS A 197 7.99 3.31 -0.12
N PRO A 198 8.92 2.92 0.77
CA PRO A 198 9.69 1.69 0.60
C PRO A 198 8.78 0.47 0.75
N THR A 199 9.32 -0.72 0.46
CA THR A 199 8.59 -1.99 0.61
C THR A 199 9.03 -2.74 1.87
N LEU A 200 8.16 -3.61 2.41
CA LEU A 200 8.54 -4.60 3.41
C LEU A 200 9.24 -5.82 2.79
N ASN A 201 9.02 -6.06 1.49
CA ASN A 201 9.45 -7.27 0.82
C ASN A 201 10.97 -7.31 0.64
N ALA A 202 11.56 -8.50 0.81
CA ALA A 202 12.89 -8.73 0.26
C ALA A 202 12.86 -8.66 -1.27
N ARG A 203 13.98 -8.25 -1.87
CA ARG A 203 14.13 -8.23 -3.33
C ARG A 203 14.21 -9.65 -3.88
N ASP A 204 13.52 -9.88 -4.97
CA ASP A 204 13.60 -11.10 -5.77
C ASP A 204 14.87 -11.10 -6.64
N ALA A 205 15.06 -12.14 -7.47
CA ALA A 205 16.24 -12.26 -8.32
C ALA A 205 16.37 -11.08 -9.30
N TYR A 206 15.24 -10.65 -9.89
CA TYR A 206 15.18 -9.51 -10.81
C TYR A 206 15.61 -8.21 -10.12
N GLY A 207 15.05 -7.94 -8.95
CA GLY A 207 15.38 -6.80 -8.10
C GLY A 207 16.84 -6.79 -7.66
N ALA A 208 17.39 -7.95 -7.27
CA ALA A 208 18.77 -8.09 -6.81
C ALA A 208 19.80 -7.82 -7.91
N ARG A 209 19.51 -8.23 -9.14
CA ARG A 209 20.42 -8.09 -10.29
C ARG A 209 20.30 -6.73 -11.00
N GLY A 210 19.11 -6.15 -11.02
CA GLY A 210 18.81 -4.95 -11.81
C GLY A 210 18.92 -3.62 -11.06
N PHE A 211 18.87 -3.62 -9.72
CA PHE A 211 18.71 -2.39 -8.93
C PHE A 211 19.60 -2.36 -7.68
N SER A 212 19.90 -1.15 -7.24
CA SER A 212 20.60 -0.91 -5.98
C SER A 212 19.79 -1.43 -4.80
N LYS A 213 20.49 -1.95 -3.78
CA LYS A 213 19.87 -2.35 -2.52
C LYS A 213 19.23 -1.12 -1.84
N THR A 214 17.97 -1.25 -1.45
CA THR A 214 17.22 -0.22 -0.71
C THR A 214 16.94 -0.66 0.72
N ILE A 215 16.53 0.29 1.56
CA ILE A 215 16.12 0.02 2.93
C ILE A 215 14.62 -0.32 2.92
N ARG A 216 14.30 -1.53 3.37
CA ARG A 216 12.92 -2.01 3.55
C ARG A 216 12.27 -1.36 4.76
N ALA A 217 11.04 -0.91 4.66
CA ALA A 217 10.26 -0.40 5.81
C ALA A 217 8.76 -0.32 5.48
N ALA A 218 7.95 -0.18 6.53
CA ALA A 218 6.57 0.30 6.45
C ALA A 218 6.36 1.51 7.36
N GLN A 219 5.32 2.29 7.09
CA GLN A 219 5.09 3.56 7.76
C GLN A 219 3.62 3.70 8.15
N ALA A 220 3.38 4.32 9.31
CA ALA A 220 2.09 4.86 9.70
C ALA A 220 2.29 6.36 9.88
N ILE A 221 1.51 7.15 9.14
CA ILE A 221 1.60 8.60 9.14
C ILE A 221 0.26 9.15 9.65
N THR A 222 0.33 10.04 10.64
CA THR A 222 -0.83 10.66 11.27
C THR A 222 -1.04 12.04 10.71
N TYR A 223 -2.26 12.31 10.23
CA TYR A 223 -2.65 13.59 9.67
C TYR A 223 -3.74 14.27 10.51
N GLY A 224 -3.61 15.58 10.70
CA GLY A 224 -4.60 16.42 11.35
C GLY A 224 -5.65 16.95 10.37
N LYS A 225 -6.82 17.36 10.89
CA LYS A 225 -7.85 18.05 10.09
C LYS A 225 -7.41 19.46 9.64
N THR A 226 -6.49 20.09 10.36
CA THR A 226 -6.12 21.50 10.15
C THR A 226 -4.61 21.76 10.25
N GLY A 227 -3.77 20.72 10.35
CA GLY A 227 -2.33 20.88 10.64
C GLY A 227 -1.41 19.99 9.81
N GLY A 228 -1.90 19.39 8.72
CA GLY A 228 -1.12 18.49 7.88
C GLY A 228 -0.63 17.24 8.62
N GLU A 229 0.58 16.79 8.32
CA GLU A 229 1.26 15.68 9.01
C GLU A 229 1.62 16.06 10.46
N ILE A 230 1.19 15.25 11.42
CA ILE A 230 1.42 15.44 12.87
C ILE A 230 2.58 14.57 13.36
N SER A 231 2.60 13.30 12.96
CA SER A 231 3.60 12.34 13.42
C SER A 231 3.72 11.18 12.44
N ARG A 232 4.85 10.48 12.53
CA ARG A 232 5.09 9.26 11.76
C ARG A 232 5.82 8.21 12.58
N ASN A 233 5.41 6.97 12.38
CA ASN A 233 6.11 5.79 12.86
C ASN A 233 6.65 5.01 11.66
N VAL A 234 7.89 4.53 11.79
CA VAL A 234 8.55 3.73 10.76
C VAL A 234 8.98 2.43 11.41
N VAL A 235 8.59 1.32 10.81
CA VAL A 235 9.00 -0.01 11.24
C VAL A 235 9.86 -0.64 10.17
N TYR A 236 10.92 -1.30 10.60
CA TYR A 236 11.80 -2.07 9.74
C TYR A 236 11.43 -3.55 9.90
N PRO A 237 11.45 -4.33 8.82
CA PRO A 237 11.02 -5.72 8.88
C PRO A 237 11.94 -6.54 9.80
N ARG A 238 11.32 -7.39 10.62
CA ARG A 238 12.00 -8.36 11.47
C ARG A 238 11.74 -9.75 10.90
N ASP A 239 12.76 -10.27 10.22
CA ASP A 239 12.67 -11.57 9.53
C ASP A 239 12.69 -12.76 10.54
N LYS A 240 13.09 -12.52 11.79
CA LYS A 240 13.15 -13.47 12.92
C LYS A 240 12.12 -13.14 13.99
#